data_AF-A0A534BMU0-F1
#
_entry.id   AF-A0A534BMU0-F1
#
_cell.length_a   1.000
_cell.length_b   1.000
_cell.length_c   1.000
_cell.angle_alpha   90.00
_cell.angle_beta   90.00
_cell.angle_gamma   90.00
#
_symmetry.space_group_name_H-M   'P 1'
#
loop_
_entity.id
_entity.type
_entity.pdbx_description
1 polymer ?
#
loop_
_entity_poly.entity_id
_entity_poly.type
_entity_poly.pdbx_seq_one_letter_code
_entity_poly.pdbx_strand_id
1 'polypeptide(L)'
;MRSTSSSGTWCGACSPRSTCAGTPHGRRECDERLLVLTAVGVEGFVAPAPDWSEFLLQVDVAQAELAVRHLAQYEAENRAPLPPPPPPSLYPHAWIGCAAYVLVLLGVAWVLSNGLVRLDAFDQGVLDAARVQGGEWWRAWTALTLHLDGPHLAANLGAGVWFGYLAGRQMGVGTAWLLTVTGAALANLLEGLTGPPEHQAVGASTAVFAALGAMSAHSWRERLQLPQRWARRWG
;
A
#
# COMPACT_ATOMS: atom_id res chain seq x y z
N MET A 1 -52.24 -34.97 40.11
CA MET A 1 -52.27 -33.57 39.64
C MET A 1 -50.88 -33.21 39.15
N ARG A 2 -50.69 -33.04 37.84
CA ARG A 2 -49.43 -32.57 37.23
C ARG A 2 -49.63 -31.08 36.95
N SER A 3 -48.79 -30.21 37.53
CA SER A 3 -48.78 -28.78 37.19
C SER A 3 -47.43 -28.39 36.61
N THR A 4 -47.39 -28.36 35.27
CA THR A 4 -46.78 -27.30 34.43
C THR A 4 -45.50 -26.64 34.94
N SER A 5 -44.35 -27.15 34.47
CA SER A 5 -43.11 -26.36 34.39
C SER A 5 -43.24 -25.35 33.24
N SER A 6 -43.12 -24.07 33.56
CA SER A 6 -43.05 -22.98 32.59
C SER A 6 -41.72 -23.02 31.83
N SER A 7 -41.69 -23.71 30.69
CA SER A 7 -40.60 -23.63 29.72
C SER A 7 -40.68 -22.28 29.00
N GLY A 8 -39.89 -21.31 29.46
CA GLY A 8 -39.72 -20.03 28.77
C GLY A 8 -38.88 -20.20 27.52
N THR A 9 -39.53 -20.31 26.37
CA THR A 9 -38.87 -20.34 25.06
C THR A 9 -38.36 -18.94 24.72
N TRP A 10 -37.05 -18.71 24.81
CA TRP A 10 -36.44 -17.47 24.33
C TRP A 10 -35.09 -17.73 23.68
N CYS A 11 -35.11 -18.03 22.37
CA CYS A 11 -34.01 -17.63 21.49
C CYS A 11 -34.44 -16.28 20.90
N GLY A 12 -34.23 -15.23 21.68
CA GLY A 12 -34.71 -13.90 21.39
C GLY A 12 -33.69 -12.85 21.82
N ALA A 13 -32.45 -12.96 21.35
CA ALA A 13 -31.62 -11.77 21.18
C ALA A 13 -32.10 -11.01 19.92
N CYS A 14 -33.37 -10.61 19.90
CA CYS A 14 -33.95 -9.72 18.92
C CYS A 14 -34.90 -8.78 19.66
N SER A 15 -34.43 -7.57 19.92
CA SER A 15 -35.23 -6.48 20.51
C SER A 15 -36.36 -6.08 19.54
N PRO A 16 -37.52 -5.58 20.02
CA PRO A 16 -38.63 -5.17 19.15
C PRO A 16 -38.34 -3.93 18.26
N ARG A 17 -37.14 -3.36 18.30
CA ARG A 17 -36.75 -2.20 17.48
C ARG A 17 -35.42 -2.34 16.73
N SER A 18 -34.88 -3.54 16.64
CA SER A 18 -33.67 -3.79 15.86
C SER A 18 -33.89 -5.04 15.03
N THR A 19 -34.13 -4.85 13.75
CA THR A 19 -34.08 -5.89 12.73
C THR A 19 -32.69 -6.51 12.72
N CYS A 20 -32.45 -7.54 13.52
CA CYS A 20 -31.26 -8.37 13.38
C CYS A 20 -31.59 -9.44 12.35
N ALA A 21 -31.05 -9.26 11.15
CA ALA A 21 -31.03 -10.27 10.10
C ALA A 21 -30.19 -11.47 10.57
N GLY A 22 -30.80 -12.41 11.29
CA GLY A 22 -30.25 -13.72 11.57
C GLY A 22 -30.77 -14.70 10.53
N THR A 23 -29.88 -15.26 9.71
CA THR A 23 -30.19 -16.32 8.75
C THR A 23 -30.71 -17.59 9.47
N PRO A 24 -31.54 -18.42 8.81
CA PRO A 24 -31.98 -19.70 9.36
C PRO A 24 -30.77 -20.59 9.64
N HIS A 25 -30.46 -20.82 10.91
CA HIS A 25 -29.27 -21.56 11.30
C HIS A 25 -29.50 -23.06 11.13
N GLY A 26 -28.65 -23.71 10.34
CA GLY A 26 -28.65 -25.17 10.22
C GLY A 26 -28.23 -25.82 11.55
N ARG A 27 -28.74 -27.03 11.83
CA ARG A 27 -28.45 -27.79 13.06
C ARG A 27 -26.98 -27.78 13.50
N ARG A 28 -26.07 -27.86 12.52
CA ARG A 28 -24.61 -27.83 12.72
C ARG A 28 -24.12 -26.56 13.44
N GLU A 29 -24.69 -25.40 13.13
CA GLU A 29 -24.28 -24.13 13.74
C GLU A 29 -24.77 -24.00 15.18
N CYS A 30 -25.95 -24.56 15.48
CA CYS A 30 -26.47 -24.65 16.85
C CYS A 30 -25.65 -25.65 17.68
N ASP A 31 -25.28 -26.80 17.11
CA ASP A 31 -24.44 -27.80 17.78
C ASP A 31 -23.05 -27.23 18.10
N GLU A 32 -22.48 -26.42 17.20
CA GLU A 32 -21.21 -25.73 17.43
C GLU A 32 -21.31 -24.70 18.57
N ARG A 33 -22.36 -23.87 18.59
CA ARG A 33 -22.61 -22.93 19.68
C ARG A 33 -22.88 -23.63 21.02
N LEU A 34 -23.57 -24.77 21.01
CA LEU A 34 -23.79 -25.59 22.20
C LEU A 34 -22.47 -26.15 22.74
N LEU A 35 -21.56 -26.59 21.87
CA LEU A 35 -20.24 -27.07 22.26
C LEU A 35 -19.44 -25.97 22.97
N VAL A 36 -19.47 -24.73 22.45
CA VAL A 36 -18.82 -23.55 23.05
C VAL A 36 -19.36 -23.28 24.45
N LEU A 37 -20.69 -23.28 24.60
CA LEU A 37 -21.35 -23.06 25.89
C LEU A 37 -21.03 -24.16 26.90
N THR A 38 -21.04 -25.42 26.47
CA THR A 38 -20.71 -26.56 27.32
C THR A 38 -19.27 -26.47 27.83
N ALA A 39 -18.33 -26.00 27.00
CA ALA A 39 -16.93 -25.84 27.38
C ALA A 39 -16.71 -24.78 28.49
N VAL A 40 -17.60 -23.79 28.60
CA VAL A 40 -17.57 -22.77 29.67
C VAL A 40 -18.52 -23.09 30.83
N GLY A 41 -19.09 -24.31 30.86
CA GLY A 41 -19.95 -24.78 31.95
C GLY A 41 -21.40 -24.26 31.89
N VAL A 42 -21.86 -23.79 30.72
CA VAL A 42 -23.26 -23.43 30.48
C VAL A 42 -23.96 -24.62 29.83
N GLU A 43 -24.95 -25.18 30.53
CA GLU A 43 -25.74 -26.29 30.02
C GLU A 43 -26.84 -25.80 29.08
N GLY A 44 -27.09 -26.57 28.02
CA GLY A 44 -28.13 -26.26 27.05
C GLY A 44 -28.46 -27.44 26.16
N PHE A 45 -29.47 -27.28 25.31
CA PHE A 45 -29.85 -28.27 24.31
C PHE A 45 -30.37 -27.59 23.04
N VAL A 46 -30.24 -28.29 21.91
CA VAL A 46 -30.76 -27.84 20.61
C VAL A 46 -32.10 -28.53 20.35
N ALA A 47 -33.14 -27.74 20.07
CA ALA A 47 -34.48 -28.23 19.75
C ALA A 47 -34.99 -27.58 18.46
N PRO A 48 -35.77 -28.30 17.63
CA PRO A 48 -36.43 -27.69 16.48
C PRO A 48 -37.45 -26.64 16.93
N ALA A 49 -37.59 -25.58 16.14
CA ALA A 49 -38.63 -24.58 16.32
C ALA A 49 -40.03 -25.21 16.13
N PRO A 50 -41.10 -24.65 16.73
CA PRO A 50 -42.46 -25.22 16.67
C PRO A 50 -43.02 -25.37 15.24
N ASP A 51 -42.55 -24.54 14.32
CA ASP A 51 -42.88 -24.53 12.89
C ASP A 51 -41.92 -25.37 12.03
N TRP A 52 -40.95 -26.06 12.68
CA TRP A 52 -39.94 -26.91 12.05
C TRP A 52 -39.04 -26.21 11.02
N SER A 53 -39.01 -24.87 11.01
CA SER A 53 -38.25 -24.09 10.03
C SER A 53 -36.77 -23.96 10.42
N GLU A 54 -36.46 -23.96 11.71
CA GLU A 54 -35.12 -23.68 12.26
C GLU A 54 -34.81 -24.52 13.51
N PHE A 55 -33.54 -24.50 13.94
CA PHE A 55 -33.10 -25.07 15.21
C PHE A 55 -32.80 -23.95 16.22
N LEU A 56 -33.25 -24.14 17.45
CA LEU A 56 -33.10 -23.18 18.55
C LEU A 56 -32.20 -23.77 19.64
N LEU A 57 -31.24 -22.98 20.11
CA LEU A 57 -30.40 -23.30 21.26
C LEU A 57 -31.08 -22.79 22.54
N GLN A 58 -31.37 -23.70 23.47
CA GLN A 58 -32.05 -23.39 24.73
C GLN A 58 -31.09 -23.57 25.90
N VAL A 59 -31.09 -22.60 26.81
CA VAL A 59 -30.28 -22.56 28.04
C VAL A 59 -31.17 -22.17 29.21
N ASP A 60 -30.73 -22.43 30.45
CA ASP A 60 -31.43 -21.94 31.64
C ASP A 60 -31.50 -20.40 31.63
N VAL A 61 -32.65 -19.85 32.01
CA VAL A 61 -32.87 -18.40 32.12
C VAL A 61 -31.85 -17.72 33.03
N ALA A 62 -31.40 -18.41 34.10
CA ALA A 62 -30.37 -17.91 35.00
C ALA A 62 -29.00 -17.77 34.33
N GLN A 63 -28.74 -18.53 33.27
CA GLN A 63 -27.47 -18.54 32.53
C GLN A 63 -27.55 -17.80 31.18
N ALA A 64 -28.71 -17.25 30.81
CA ALA A 64 -28.94 -16.64 29.50
C ALA A 64 -27.98 -15.47 29.20
N GLU A 65 -27.74 -14.56 30.15
CA GLU A 65 -26.81 -13.45 29.95
C GLU A 65 -25.37 -13.92 29.76
N LEU A 66 -24.96 -14.96 30.52
CA LEU A 66 -23.64 -15.55 30.44
C LEU A 66 -23.44 -16.23 29.07
N ALA A 67 -24.45 -16.96 28.60
CA ALA A 67 -24.44 -17.61 27.30
C ALA A 67 -24.26 -16.60 26.15
N VAL A 68 -25.03 -15.51 26.15
CA VAL A 68 -24.93 -14.46 25.13
C VAL A 68 -23.53 -13.83 25.11
N ARG A 69 -22.93 -13.57 26.29
CA ARG A 69 -21.57 -13.01 26.37
C ARG A 69 -20.53 -13.94 25.77
N HIS A 70 -20.57 -15.24 26.09
CA HIS A 70 -19.62 -16.21 25.56
C HIS A 70 -19.80 -16.44 24.05
N LEU A 71 -21.04 -16.48 23.56
CA LEU A 71 -21.29 -16.60 22.12
C LEU A 71 -20.81 -15.37 21.35
N ALA A 72 -21.06 -14.16 21.88
CA ALA A 72 -20.56 -12.93 21.27
C ALA A 72 -19.03 -12.88 21.24
N GLN A 73 -18.36 -13.34 22.31
CA GLN A 73 -16.90 -13.46 22.35
C GLN A 73 -16.40 -14.47 21.32
N TYR A 74 -16.99 -15.66 21.27
CA TYR A 74 -16.66 -16.69 20.30
C TYR A 74 -16.84 -16.20 18.86
N GLU A 75 -17.91 -15.47 18.55
CA GLU A 75 -18.15 -14.88 17.23
C GLU A 75 -17.12 -13.77 16.91
N ALA A 76 -16.68 -13.01 17.91
CA ALA A 76 -15.64 -12.00 17.74
C ALA A 76 -14.26 -12.63 17.47
N GLU A 77 -13.96 -13.77 18.11
CA GLU A 77 -12.72 -14.54 17.94
C GLU A 77 -12.70 -15.31 16.62
N ASN A 78 -13.81 -15.97 16.26
CA ASN A 78 -13.96 -16.74 15.02
C ASN A 78 -14.43 -15.92 13.82
N ARG A 79 -14.43 -14.59 13.93
CA ARG A 79 -14.72 -13.72 12.79
C ARG A 79 -13.72 -14.04 11.68
N ALA A 80 -14.26 -14.50 10.54
CA ALA A 80 -13.45 -14.88 9.39
C ALA A 80 -12.43 -13.77 9.07
N PRO A 81 -11.15 -14.13 8.80
CA PRO A 81 -10.18 -13.14 8.38
C PRO A 81 -10.73 -12.35 7.20
N LEU A 82 -10.64 -11.01 7.28
CA LEU A 82 -11.00 -10.16 6.14
C LEU A 82 -10.30 -10.69 4.88
N PRO A 83 -10.97 -10.69 3.71
CA PRO A 83 -10.34 -11.09 2.46
C PRO A 83 -9.06 -10.29 2.26
N PRO A 84 -8.01 -10.88 1.65
CA PRO A 84 -6.80 -10.13 1.34
C PRO A 84 -7.15 -8.91 0.48
N PRO A 85 -6.46 -7.77 0.65
CA PRO A 85 -6.65 -6.63 -0.24
C PRO A 85 -6.40 -7.07 -1.69
N PRO A 86 -7.14 -6.48 -2.66
CA PRO A 86 -6.91 -6.78 -4.06
C PRO A 86 -5.45 -6.48 -4.44
N PRO A 87 -4.85 -7.24 -5.37
CA PRO A 87 -3.49 -6.96 -5.82
C PRO A 87 -3.42 -5.54 -6.42
N PRO A 88 -2.31 -4.82 -6.21
CA PRO A 88 -2.15 -3.47 -6.76
C PRO A 88 -2.24 -3.50 -8.28
N SER A 89 -2.96 -2.54 -8.87
CA SER A 89 -3.07 -2.40 -10.32
C SER A 89 -1.75 -1.91 -10.88
N LEU A 90 -1.07 -2.73 -11.68
CA LEU A 90 0.20 -2.35 -12.30
C LEU A 90 -0.04 -1.69 -13.67
N TYR A 91 0.65 -0.58 -13.93
CA TYR A 91 0.52 0.15 -15.19
C TYR A 91 1.29 -0.55 -16.33
N PRO A 92 0.66 -0.95 -17.44
CA PRO A 92 1.31 -1.78 -18.48
C PRO A 92 2.35 -1.03 -19.33
N HIS A 93 2.22 0.29 -19.48
CA HIS A 93 3.02 1.10 -20.40
C HIS A 93 4.22 1.81 -19.75
N ALA A 94 4.76 1.27 -18.66
CA ALA A 94 5.89 1.87 -17.94
C ALA A 94 7.16 2.01 -18.82
N TRP A 95 7.31 1.12 -19.81
CA TRP A 95 8.43 1.12 -20.76
C TRP A 95 8.53 2.40 -21.59
N ILE A 96 7.43 3.13 -21.81
CA ILE A 96 7.42 4.37 -22.61
C ILE A 96 8.34 5.42 -21.97
N GLY A 97 8.26 5.58 -20.65
CA GLY A 97 9.11 6.54 -19.95
C GLY A 97 10.58 6.12 -19.92
N CYS A 98 10.85 4.81 -19.79
CA CYS A 98 12.21 4.27 -19.91
C CYS A 98 12.80 4.52 -21.30
N ALA A 99 12.01 4.30 -22.36
CA ALA A 99 12.43 4.58 -23.73
C ALA A 99 12.72 6.07 -23.92
N ALA A 100 11.85 6.96 -23.44
CA ALA A 100 12.08 8.40 -23.48
C ALA A 100 13.36 8.81 -22.73
N TYR A 101 13.58 8.27 -21.53
CA TYR A 101 14.79 8.52 -20.74
C TYR A 101 16.06 8.10 -21.48
N VAL A 102 16.09 6.89 -22.03
CA VAL A 102 17.23 6.38 -22.82
C VAL A 102 17.46 7.26 -24.05
N LEU A 103 16.40 7.61 -24.79
CA LEU A 103 16.48 8.47 -25.97
C LEU A 103 17.03 9.86 -25.64
N VAL A 104 16.61 10.45 -24.53
CA VAL A 104 17.11 11.77 -24.09
C VAL A 104 18.58 11.69 -23.74
N LEU A 105 19.01 10.73 -22.91
CA LEU A 105 20.40 10.65 -22.48
C LEU A 105 21.36 10.30 -23.62
N LEU A 106 20.99 9.31 -24.45
CA LEU A 106 21.79 8.96 -25.62
C LEU A 106 21.77 10.08 -26.67
N GLY A 107 20.64 10.76 -26.86
CA GLY A 107 20.52 11.89 -27.78
C GLY A 107 21.43 13.04 -27.37
N VAL A 108 21.43 13.41 -26.09
CA VAL A 108 22.32 14.46 -25.55
C VAL A 108 23.78 14.04 -25.67
N ALA A 109 24.13 12.82 -25.28
CA ALA A 109 25.49 12.32 -25.42
C ALA A 109 25.97 12.28 -26.89
N TRP A 110 25.09 11.86 -27.81
CA TRP A 110 25.38 11.84 -29.25
C TRP A 110 25.58 13.24 -29.83
N VAL A 111 24.71 14.19 -29.50
CA VAL A 111 24.83 15.59 -29.94
C VAL A 111 26.15 16.22 -29.47
N LEU A 112 26.52 16.01 -28.20
CA LEU A 112 27.75 16.54 -27.62
C LEU A 112 29.01 15.88 -28.22
N SER A 113 29.01 14.55 -28.39
CA SER A 113 30.14 13.81 -28.95
C SER A 113 30.40 14.09 -30.43
N ASN A 114 29.37 14.42 -31.21
CA ASN A 114 29.52 14.78 -32.62
C ASN A 114 29.86 16.27 -32.83
N GLY A 115 30.01 17.05 -31.75
CA GLY A 115 30.34 18.48 -31.83
C GLY A 115 29.27 19.32 -32.54
N LEU A 116 28.02 18.81 -32.64
CA LEU A 116 26.89 19.52 -33.24
C LEU A 116 26.52 20.77 -32.44
N VAL A 117 26.91 20.79 -31.16
CA VAL A 117 26.90 21.96 -30.30
C VAL A 117 28.31 22.13 -29.74
N ARG A 118 28.80 23.38 -29.67
CA ARG A 118 30.16 23.68 -29.15
C ARG A 118 30.36 23.11 -27.74
N LEU A 119 31.61 22.80 -27.39
CA LEU A 119 32.03 22.35 -26.05
C LEU A 119 31.51 23.26 -24.91
N ASP A 120 31.31 24.54 -25.18
CA ASP A 120 30.65 25.51 -24.30
C ASP A 120 29.29 25.02 -23.75
N ALA A 121 28.57 24.13 -24.47
CA ALA A 121 27.28 23.60 -24.03
C ALA A 121 27.37 22.65 -22.84
N PHE A 122 28.49 21.93 -22.69
CA PHE A 122 28.74 21.13 -21.50
C PHE A 122 28.93 22.05 -20.29
N ASP A 123 29.80 23.05 -20.40
CA ASP A 123 30.03 24.06 -19.35
C ASP A 123 28.78 24.91 -19.04
N GLN A 124 27.90 25.09 -20.02
CA GLN A 124 26.61 25.77 -19.83
C GLN A 124 25.56 24.91 -19.12
N GLY A 125 25.66 23.58 -19.23
CA GLY A 125 24.67 22.67 -18.66
C GLY A 125 25.07 22.02 -17.33
N VAL A 126 26.36 22.04 -16.97
CA VAL A 126 26.87 21.52 -15.67
C VAL A 126 26.18 22.24 -14.51
N LEU A 127 25.88 21.50 -13.44
CA LEU A 127 25.46 22.11 -12.19
C LEU A 127 26.67 22.82 -11.60
N ASP A 128 26.69 24.15 -11.69
CA ASP A 128 27.73 25.00 -11.11
C ASP A 128 27.08 25.82 -10.00
N ALA A 129 27.51 25.61 -8.76
CA ALA A 129 26.87 26.18 -7.57
C ALA A 129 26.90 27.72 -7.61
N ALA A 130 28.03 28.33 -7.97
CA ALA A 130 28.15 29.78 -8.09
C ALA A 130 27.16 30.35 -9.12
N ARG A 131 27.01 29.71 -10.27
CA ARG A 131 26.06 30.15 -11.31
C ARG A 131 24.60 29.92 -10.92
N VAL A 132 24.29 28.82 -10.25
CA VAL A 132 22.94 28.57 -9.71
C VAL A 132 22.56 29.65 -8.70
N GLN A 133 23.46 29.99 -7.78
CA GLN A 133 23.30 31.10 -6.82
C GLN A 133 23.21 32.46 -7.53
N GLY A 134 23.87 32.60 -8.68
CA GLY A 134 23.78 33.75 -9.58
C GLY A 134 22.50 33.84 -10.42
N GLY A 135 21.58 32.89 -10.29
CA GLY A 135 20.27 32.90 -10.97
C GLY A 135 20.12 31.88 -12.11
N GLU A 136 21.14 31.07 -12.40
CA GLU A 136 21.10 30.06 -13.45
C GLU A 136 20.43 28.73 -13.01
N TRP A 137 19.22 28.82 -12.44
CA TRP A 137 18.52 27.70 -11.82
C TRP A 137 18.17 26.55 -12.77
N TRP A 138 18.06 26.81 -14.08
CA TRP A 138 17.82 25.78 -15.09
C TRP A 138 18.93 24.73 -15.15
N ARG A 139 20.14 25.05 -14.65
CA ARG A 139 21.25 24.11 -14.51
C ARG A 139 20.89 22.87 -13.72
N ALA A 140 19.95 22.99 -12.76
CA ALA A 140 19.46 21.87 -11.99
C ALA A 140 18.80 20.77 -12.85
N TRP A 141 18.19 21.15 -13.98
CA TRP A 141 17.61 20.19 -14.94
C TRP A 141 18.60 19.76 -16.00
N THR A 142 19.38 20.68 -16.55
CA THR A 142 20.33 20.34 -17.63
C THR A 142 21.43 19.41 -17.14
N ALA A 143 21.89 19.56 -15.90
CA ALA A 143 22.91 18.68 -15.32
C ALA A 143 22.47 17.21 -15.27
N LEU A 144 21.16 16.92 -15.22
CA LEU A 144 20.61 15.56 -15.23
C LEU A 144 20.89 14.82 -16.54
N THR A 145 21.10 15.54 -17.65
CA THR A 145 21.31 14.94 -18.97
C THR A 145 22.79 14.79 -19.32
N LEU A 146 23.67 15.53 -18.63
CA LEU A 146 25.12 15.52 -18.87
C LEU A 146 25.81 14.39 -18.11
N HIS A 147 26.84 13.81 -18.72
CA HIS A 147 27.65 12.73 -18.12
C HIS A 147 29.13 12.93 -18.49
N LEU A 148 30.02 12.70 -17.51
CA LEU A 148 31.47 12.88 -17.68
C LEU A 148 32.09 11.84 -18.63
N ASP A 149 31.59 10.61 -18.60
CA ASP A 149 32.13 9.52 -19.40
C ASP A 149 31.07 8.47 -19.76
N GLY A 150 31.44 7.57 -20.69
CA GLY A 150 30.59 6.48 -21.16
C GLY A 150 30.18 5.49 -20.06
N PRO A 151 31.10 5.03 -19.19
CA PRO A 151 30.75 4.14 -18.08
C PRO A 151 29.73 4.74 -17.11
N HIS A 152 29.88 6.01 -16.73
CA HIS A 152 28.95 6.70 -15.85
C HIS A 152 27.57 6.85 -16.50
N LEU A 153 27.52 7.14 -17.80
CA LEU A 153 26.28 7.12 -18.58
C LEU A 153 25.63 5.73 -18.60
N ALA A 154 26.41 4.68 -18.86
CA ALA A 154 25.89 3.30 -18.92
C ALA A 154 25.30 2.85 -17.57
N ALA A 155 25.98 3.18 -16.45
CA ALA A 155 25.48 2.90 -15.11
C ALA A 155 24.15 3.61 -14.82
N ASN A 156 24.05 4.90 -15.18
CA ASN A 156 22.82 5.67 -15.02
C ASN A 156 21.69 5.17 -15.92
N LEU A 157 21.98 4.78 -17.17
CA LEU A 157 21.00 4.14 -18.05
C LEU A 157 20.45 2.86 -17.43
N GLY A 158 21.31 1.95 -16.97
CA GLY A 158 20.90 0.70 -16.34
C GLY A 158 20.04 0.93 -15.10
N ALA A 159 20.51 1.76 -14.16
CA ALA A 159 19.80 2.04 -12.93
C ALA A 159 18.51 2.84 -13.19
N GLY A 160 18.55 3.86 -14.03
CA GLY A 160 17.40 4.70 -14.39
C GLY A 160 16.31 3.93 -15.13
N VAL A 161 16.66 3.02 -16.03
CA VAL A 161 15.69 2.11 -16.65
C VAL A 161 15.09 1.18 -15.62
N TRP A 162 15.90 0.58 -14.74
CA TRP A 162 15.42 -0.35 -13.73
C TRP A 162 14.45 0.31 -12.74
N PHE A 163 14.88 1.39 -12.07
CA PHE A 163 14.06 2.09 -11.09
C PHE A 163 12.91 2.86 -11.74
N GLY A 164 13.14 3.48 -12.91
CA GLY A 164 12.10 4.17 -13.67
C GLY A 164 11.00 3.22 -14.16
N TYR A 165 11.35 2.00 -14.56
CA TYR A 165 10.37 0.97 -14.93
C TYR A 165 9.55 0.54 -13.72
N LEU A 166 10.20 0.21 -12.60
CA LEU A 166 9.51 -0.21 -11.37
C LEU A 166 8.59 0.89 -10.83
N ALA A 167 9.08 2.14 -10.77
CA ALA A 167 8.26 3.29 -10.40
C ALA A 167 7.09 3.46 -11.37
N GLY A 168 7.34 3.43 -12.69
CA GLY A 168 6.29 3.54 -13.71
C GLY A 168 5.24 2.43 -13.61
N ARG A 169 5.64 1.20 -13.25
CA ARG A 169 4.72 0.06 -13.00
C ARG A 169 3.86 0.29 -11.77
N GLN A 170 4.39 0.91 -10.73
CA GLN A 170 3.71 1.11 -9.44
C GLN A 170 2.79 2.34 -9.43
N MET A 171 3.26 3.50 -9.87
CA MET A 171 2.53 4.78 -9.75
C MET A 171 2.10 5.39 -11.10
N GLY A 172 2.38 4.72 -12.21
CA GLY A 172 2.09 5.18 -13.56
C GLY A 172 3.21 6.03 -14.14
N VAL A 173 3.37 5.98 -15.47
CA VAL A 173 4.50 6.61 -16.17
C VAL A 173 4.58 8.13 -15.93
N GLY A 174 3.45 8.84 -16.02
CA GLY A 174 3.42 10.30 -15.84
C GLY A 174 3.87 10.72 -14.44
N THR A 175 3.25 10.16 -13.40
CA THR A 175 3.58 10.46 -12.01
C THR A 175 5.00 10.05 -11.65
N ALA A 176 5.44 8.85 -12.08
CA ALA A 176 6.78 8.35 -11.79
C ALA A 176 7.87 9.29 -12.34
N TRP A 177 7.78 9.64 -13.62
CA TRP A 177 8.79 10.49 -14.26
C TRP A 177 8.68 11.95 -13.85
N LEU A 178 7.48 12.47 -13.58
CA LEU A 178 7.29 13.81 -13.02
C LEU A 178 7.98 13.93 -11.66
N LEU A 179 7.69 13.02 -10.72
CA LEU A 179 8.32 13.01 -9.39
C LEU A 179 9.83 12.80 -9.49
N THR A 180 10.28 11.93 -10.40
CA THR A 180 11.70 11.65 -10.60
C THR A 180 12.45 12.90 -11.10
N VAL A 181 12.00 13.52 -12.19
CA VAL A 181 12.68 14.67 -12.79
C VAL A 181 12.58 15.90 -11.88
N THR A 182 11.40 16.17 -11.32
CA THR A 182 11.24 17.34 -10.42
C THR A 182 11.95 17.13 -9.10
N GLY A 183 11.89 15.94 -8.50
CA GLY A 183 12.61 15.62 -7.26
C GLY A 183 14.13 15.70 -7.43
N ALA A 184 14.65 15.20 -8.54
CA ALA A 184 16.07 15.29 -8.87
C ALA A 184 16.52 16.73 -9.13
N ALA A 185 15.73 17.50 -9.89
CA ALA A 185 16.05 18.90 -10.12
C ALA A 185 15.96 19.73 -8.83
N LEU A 186 15.01 19.46 -7.94
CA LEU A 186 14.95 20.11 -6.63
C LEU A 186 16.14 19.73 -5.75
N ALA A 187 16.59 18.47 -5.79
CA ALA A 187 17.80 18.05 -5.10
C ALA A 187 19.04 18.78 -5.64
N ASN A 188 19.21 18.82 -6.97
CA ASN A 188 20.30 19.56 -7.62
C ASN A 188 20.22 21.07 -7.32
N LEU A 189 19.02 21.65 -7.26
CA LEU A 189 18.83 23.06 -6.95
C LEU A 189 19.24 23.35 -5.51
N LEU A 190 18.83 22.49 -4.56
CA LEU A 190 19.24 22.60 -3.16
C LEU A 190 20.77 22.46 -3.03
N GLU A 191 21.36 21.51 -3.75
CA GLU A 191 22.81 21.30 -3.81
C GLU A 191 23.53 22.54 -4.37
N GLY A 192 23.07 23.12 -5.46
CA GLY A 192 23.67 24.34 -6.04
C GLY A 192 23.50 25.58 -5.16
N LEU A 193 22.37 25.71 -4.46
CA LEU A 193 22.09 26.86 -3.59
C LEU A 193 22.82 26.80 -2.24
N THR A 194 23.12 25.59 -1.74
CA THR A 194 23.73 25.39 -0.41
C THR A 194 25.18 24.94 -0.47
N GLY A 195 25.63 24.43 -1.60
CA GLY A 195 26.99 23.97 -1.83
C GLY A 195 28.01 25.12 -1.91
N PRO A 196 29.30 24.82 -1.71
CA PRO A 196 30.37 25.79 -1.91
C PRO A 196 30.42 26.25 -3.38
N PRO A 197 30.82 27.50 -3.67
CA PRO A 197 30.77 28.07 -5.03
C PRO A 197 31.55 27.27 -6.08
N GLU A 198 32.62 26.61 -5.68
CA GLU A 198 33.45 25.73 -6.53
C GLU A 198 32.83 24.36 -6.83
N HIS A 199 31.67 24.03 -6.24
CA HIS A 199 31.03 22.73 -6.42
C HIS A 199 30.44 22.58 -7.82
N GLN A 200 30.79 21.49 -8.48
CA GLN A 200 30.27 21.12 -9.79
C GLN A 200 29.77 19.68 -9.82
N ALA A 201 28.61 19.45 -10.45
CA ALA A 201 28.03 18.11 -10.58
C ALA A 201 27.34 17.91 -11.94
N VAL A 202 27.33 16.65 -12.39
CA VAL A 202 26.60 16.19 -13.58
C VAL A 202 26.15 14.75 -13.39
N GLY A 203 25.06 14.37 -14.04
CA GLY A 203 24.61 12.99 -14.13
C GLY A 203 23.15 12.81 -13.78
N ALA A 204 22.56 11.76 -14.33
CA ALA A 204 21.21 11.34 -14.01
C ALA A 204 21.11 10.56 -12.68
N SER A 205 22.18 10.46 -11.89
CA SER A 205 22.20 9.68 -10.66
C SER A 205 21.24 10.24 -9.61
N THR A 206 21.08 11.56 -9.54
CA THR A 206 20.07 12.19 -8.69
C THR A 206 18.65 11.85 -9.13
N ALA A 207 18.40 11.62 -10.43
CA ALA A 207 17.13 11.05 -10.92
C ALA A 207 16.93 9.61 -10.45
N VAL A 208 17.97 8.78 -10.47
CA VAL A 208 17.89 7.42 -9.93
C VAL A 208 17.51 7.43 -8.44
N PHE A 209 18.14 8.28 -7.64
CA PHE A 209 17.83 8.41 -6.22
C PHE A 209 16.43 9.00 -5.98
N ALA A 210 16.00 9.97 -6.79
CA ALA A 210 14.65 10.53 -6.71
C ALA A 210 13.59 9.45 -7.01
N ALA A 211 13.80 8.61 -8.02
CA ALA A 211 12.91 7.49 -8.32
C ALA A 211 12.83 6.48 -7.16
N LEU A 212 13.99 6.11 -6.59
CA LEU A 212 14.06 5.22 -5.43
C LEU A 212 13.34 5.81 -4.20
N GLY A 213 13.54 7.10 -3.93
CA GLY A 213 12.87 7.82 -2.86
C GLY A 213 11.35 7.87 -3.06
N ALA A 214 10.90 8.15 -4.28
CA ALA A 214 9.48 8.17 -4.63
C ALA A 214 8.83 6.78 -4.45
N MET A 215 9.48 5.71 -4.89
CA MET A 215 9.03 4.32 -4.66
C MET A 215 8.97 3.99 -3.17
N SER A 216 9.98 4.38 -2.41
CA SER A 216 10.03 4.15 -0.96
C SER A 216 8.86 4.85 -0.26
N ALA A 217 8.62 6.13 -0.57
CA ALA A 217 7.49 6.90 -0.04
C ALA A 217 6.13 6.30 -0.46
N HIS A 218 6.01 5.84 -1.71
CA HIS A 218 4.79 5.19 -2.18
C HIS A 218 4.50 3.89 -1.43
N SER A 219 5.50 3.01 -1.32
CA SER A 219 5.36 1.75 -0.58
C SER A 219 5.06 1.95 0.90
N TRP A 220 5.63 3.00 1.51
CA TRP A 220 5.34 3.38 2.90
C TRP A 220 3.88 3.79 3.07
N ARG A 221 3.35 4.61 2.14
CA ARG A 221 1.94 5.02 2.15
C ARG A 221 0.98 3.85 1.98
N GLU A 222 1.28 2.93 1.06
CA GLU A 222 0.46 1.72 0.87
C GLU A 222 0.43 0.86 2.14
N ARG A 223 1.58 0.67 2.81
CA ARG A 223 1.66 -0.09 4.07
C ARG A 223 0.86 0.54 5.21
N LEU A 224 0.81 1.88 5.29
CA LEU A 224 -0.01 2.58 6.29
C LEU A 224 -1.51 2.47 6.03
N GLN A 225 -1.91 2.32 4.76
CA GLN A 225 -3.31 2.15 4.38
C GLN A 225 -3.81 0.71 4.60
N LEU A 226 -2.91 -0.27 4.68
CA LEU A 226 -3.26 -1.62 5.06
C LEU A 226 -3.51 -1.66 6.59
N PRO A 227 -4.72 -2.04 7.05
CA PRO A 227 -4.94 -2.28 8.47
C PRO A 227 -3.87 -3.26 8.94
N GLN A 228 -3.14 -2.92 10.01
CA GLN A 228 -2.00 -3.70 10.45
C GLN A 228 -2.43 -5.10 10.92
N ARG A 229 -2.38 -6.08 10.01
CA ARG A 229 -2.78 -7.49 10.24
C ARG A 229 -1.67 -8.34 10.86
N TRP A 230 -0.47 -7.80 11.09
CA TRP A 230 0.65 -8.54 11.66
C TRP A 230 0.49 -8.81 13.16
N ALA A 231 -0.32 -8.03 13.87
CA ALA A 231 -0.54 -8.17 15.31
C ALA A 231 -1.51 -9.30 15.71
N ARG A 232 -2.08 -10.06 14.76
CA ARG A 232 -3.02 -11.17 15.05
C ARG A 232 -2.47 -12.58 14.76
N ARG A 233 -1.16 -12.73 14.52
CA ARG A 233 -0.53 -14.03 14.23
C ARG A 233 0.16 -14.71 15.42
N TRP A 234 0.06 -14.13 16.62
CA TRP A 234 0.67 -14.65 17.86
C TRP A 234 -0.32 -14.68 19.03
N GLY A 235 -1.51 -15.24 18.79
CA GLY A 235 -2.49 -15.56 19.82
C GLY A 235 -3.07 -16.92 19.53
#